data_AF-A0A0N4WTD0-F1
#
_entry.id   AF-A0A0N4WTD0-F1
#
_cell.length_a   1.000
_cell.length_b   1.000
_cell.length_c   1.000
_cell.angle_alpha   90.00
_cell.angle_beta   90.00
_cell.angle_gamma   90.00
#
_symmetry.space_group_name_H-M   'P 1'
#
loop_
_entity.id
_entity.type
_entity.pdbx_description
1 polymer ?
#
loop_
_entity_poly.entity_id
_entity_poly.type
_entity_poly.pdbx_seq_one_letter_code
_entity_poly.pdbx_strand_id
1 'polypeptide(L)'
;MDHHCPWVNNCVGEANQKYFVLFTMYIALLSFHALYWGIWQFVLCVGKEWHSCSNLGPPGTTLMLIFLMFEAILFAIFTSVMFGTQLSAICSDETAIETLKRYDFSAFNSSLYVKKLGVSILRDVSLQWFRSGSPGVEPTPGKALHKEYPYAVKRGREDRQKAISWKKNMQSVFGGPCSVRWLNPLVEPYMSKPACEYSV
;
A
#
# COMPACT_ATOMS: atom_id res chain seq x y z
N MET A 1 -13.06 0.10 -11.29
CA MET A 1 -13.73 1.14 -10.49
C MET A 1 -13.71 0.66 -9.06
N ASP A 2 -12.99 1.37 -8.18
CA ASP A 2 -12.61 0.82 -6.87
C ASP A 2 -13.73 1.00 -5.83
N HIS A 3 -14.46 2.12 -5.89
CA HIS A 3 -15.71 2.32 -5.17
C HIS A 3 -16.36 3.66 -5.57
N HIS A 4 -17.66 3.80 -5.35
CA HIS A 4 -18.31 5.11 -5.40
C HIS A 4 -18.19 5.78 -4.03
N CYS A 5 -17.57 6.95 -3.99
CA CYS A 5 -17.40 7.69 -2.75
C CYS A 5 -18.41 8.86 -2.71
N PRO A 6 -19.47 8.79 -1.88
CA PRO A 6 -20.50 9.83 -1.85
C PRO A 6 -19.94 11.19 -1.38
N TRP A 7 -18.85 11.20 -0.62
CA TRP A 7 -18.21 12.40 -0.08
C TRP A 7 -17.55 13.28 -1.15
N VAL A 8 -17.03 12.66 -2.22
CA VAL A 8 -16.49 13.37 -3.39
C VAL A 8 -17.50 13.43 -4.53
N ASN A 9 -18.71 12.88 -4.31
CA ASN A 9 -19.76 12.73 -5.30
C ASN A 9 -19.25 12.18 -6.65
N ASN A 10 -18.32 11.22 -6.57
CA ASN A 10 -17.64 10.68 -7.74
C ASN A 10 -17.14 9.24 -7.49
N CYS A 11 -16.97 8.49 -8.56
CA CYS A 11 -16.31 7.19 -8.53
C CYS A 11 -14.81 7.37 -8.31
N VAL A 12 -14.23 6.61 -7.40
CA VAL A 12 -12.77 6.53 -7.22
C VAL A 12 -12.24 5.31 -7.97
N GLY A 13 -11.20 5.51 -8.77
CA GLY A 13 -10.55 4.52 -9.63
C GLY A 13 -9.12 4.91 -9.97
N GLU A 14 -8.45 4.11 -10.80
CA GLU A 14 -7.05 4.27 -11.19
C GLU A 14 -6.66 5.71 -11.60
N ALA A 15 -7.51 6.40 -12.36
CA ALA A 15 -7.24 7.75 -12.86
C ALA A 15 -7.33 8.87 -11.80
N ASN A 16 -8.04 8.66 -10.69
CA ASN A 16 -8.21 9.68 -9.63
C ASN A 16 -7.79 9.22 -8.23
N GLN A 17 -7.24 8.02 -8.12
CA GLN A 17 -6.71 7.46 -6.87
C GLN A 17 -5.64 8.37 -6.24
N LYS A 18 -4.75 8.95 -7.07
CA LYS A 18 -3.75 9.94 -6.62
C LYS A 18 -4.39 11.14 -5.91
N TYR A 19 -5.43 11.72 -6.51
CA TYR A 19 -6.10 12.89 -5.96
C TYR A 19 -6.83 12.57 -4.67
N PHE A 20 -7.45 11.39 -4.58
CA PHE A 20 -8.12 10.94 -3.36
C PHE A 20 -7.14 10.72 -2.20
N VAL A 21 -5.98 10.12 -2.46
CA VAL A 21 -4.91 9.95 -1.45
C VAL A 21 -4.35 11.30 -1.00
N LEU A 22 -4.12 12.23 -1.93
CA LEU A 22 -3.66 13.58 -1.57
C LEU A 22 -4.71 14.35 -0.77
N PHE A 23 -5.98 14.26 -1.17
CA PHE A 23 -7.09 14.87 -0.44
C PHE A 23 -7.15 14.38 1.02
N THR A 24 -7.16 13.06 1.23
CA THR A 24 -7.23 12.48 2.58
C THR A 24 -6.02 12.83 3.43
N MET A 25 -4.82 12.84 2.85
CA MET A 25 -3.60 13.30 3.52
C MET A 25 -3.69 14.77 3.95
N TYR A 26 -4.17 15.65 3.07
CA TYR A 26 -4.27 17.08 3.38
C TYR A 26 -5.29 17.38 4.48
N ILE A 27 -6.46 16.72 4.46
CA ILE A 27 -7.45 16.90 5.53
C ILE A 27 -6.91 16.36 6.85
N ALA A 28 -6.17 15.25 6.85
CA ALA A 28 -5.51 14.74 8.05
C ALA A 28 -4.51 15.77 8.61
N LEU A 29 -3.64 16.33 7.77
CA LEU A 29 -2.67 17.36 8.17
C LEU A 29 -3.35 18.64 8.70
N LEU A 30 -4.42 19.10 8.06
CA LEU A 30 -5.21 20.24 8.53
C LEU A 30 -5.83 19.97 9.91
N SER A 31 -6.34 18.75 10.11
CA SER A 31 -6.93 18.34 11.38
C SER A 31 -5.88 18.31 12.50
N PHE A 32 -4.69 17.74 12.26
CA PHE A 32 -3.59 17.78 13.22
C PHE A 32 -3.09 19.21 13.50
N HIS A 33 -3.06 20.07 12.48
CA HIS A 33 -2.69 21.48 12.64
C HIS A 33 -3.72 22.23 13.52
N ALA A 34 -5.01 21.99 13.31
CA ALA A 34 -6.07 22.54 14.16
C ALA A 34 -5.94 22.07 15.62
N LEU A 35 -5.65 20.78 15.84
CA LEU A 35 -5.40 20.24 17.19
C LEU A 35 -4.19 20.90 17.85
N TYR A 36 -3.09 21.07 17.12
CA TYR A 36 -1.88 21.70 17.65
C TYR A 36 -2.16 23.13 18.11
N TRP A 37 -2.76 23.96 17.26
CA TRP A 37 -3.09 25.34 17.61
C TRP A 37 -4.16 25.45 18.70
N GLY A 38 -5.16 24.56 18.69
CA GLY A 38 -6.19 24.51 19.73
C GLY A 38 -5.61 24.17 21.10
N ILE A 39 -4.73 23.16 21.18
CA ILE A 39 -4.01 22.81 22.42
C ILE A 39 -3.10 23.96 22.86
N TRP A 40 -2.37 24.55 21.91
CA TRP A 40 -1.46 25.66 22.19
C TRP A 40 -2.21 26.85 22.81
N GLN A 41 -3.34 27.25 22.21
CA GLN A 41 -4.21 28.30 22.74
C GLN A 41 -4.75 27.95 24.14
N PHE A 42 -5.19 26.70 24.33
CA PHE A 42 -5.68 26.26 25.64
C PHE A 42 -4.60 26.35 26.73
N VAL A 43 -3.39 25.86 26.45
CA VAL A 43 -2.26 25.87 27.40
C VAL A 43 -1.78 27.30 27.71
N LEU A 44 -1.78 28.20 26.72
CA LEU A 44 -1.40 29.59 26.95
C LEU A 44 -2.41 30.36 27.81
N CYS A 45 -3.70 30.05 27.67
CA CYS A 45 -4.77 30.82 28.30
C CYS A 45 -5.22 30.25 29.65
N VAL A 46 -4.98 28.96 29.94
CA VAL A 46 -5.31 28.36 31.24
C VAL A 46 -4.54 29.00 32.41
N GLY A 47 -3.38 29.61 32.14
CA GLY A 47 -2.52 30.26 33.14
C GLY A 47 -2.52 31.79 33.14
N LYS A 48 -3.36 32.46 32.34
CA LYS A 48 -3.42 33.93 32.22
C LYS A 48 -4.86 34.43 32.35
N GLU A 49 -5.03 35.73 32.54
CA GLU A 49 -6.35 36.35 32.46
C GLU A 49 -6.91 36.21 31.04
N TRP A 50 -8.06 35.53 30.92
CA TRP A 50 -8.71 35.20 29.65
C TRP A 50 -9.02 36.41 28.77
N HIS A 51 -9.19 37.60 29.36
CA HIS A 51 -9.39 38.86 28.64
C HIS A 51 -8.20 39.25 27.75
N SER A 52 -7.00 38.76 28.04
CA SER A 52 -5.82 38.98 27.18
C SER A 52 -5.73 38.01 26.01
N CYS A 53 -6.55 36.94 26.01
CA CYS A 53 -6.49 35.85 25.04
C CYS A 53 -7.55 35.94 23.93
N SER A 54 -8.71 36.52 24.21
CA SER A 54 -9.83 36.60 23.26
C SER A 54 -10.73 37.79 23.58
N ASN A 55 -11.27 38.41 22.51
CA ASN A 55 -12.28 39.46 22.61
C ASN A 55 -13.68 38.88 22.92
N LEU A 56 -13.88 37.57 22.76
CA LEU A 56 -15.08 36.86 23.19
C LEU A 56 -14.95 36.50 24.67
N GLY A 57 -16.04 36.60 25.43
CA GLY A 57 -16.06 36.26 26.86
C GLY A 57 -15.49 34.85 27.15
N PRO A 58 -14.94 34.61 28.36
CA PRO A 58 -14.30 33.35 28.74
C PRO A 58 -15.12 32.07 28.43
N PRO A 59 -16.43 32.01 28.71
CA PRO A 59 -17.20 30.79 28.44
C PRO A 59 -17.41 30.55 26.94
N GLY A 60 -17.57 31.60 26.14
CA GLY A 60 -17.79 31.48 24.69
C GLY A 60 -16.57 30.92 23.96
N THR A 61 -15.38 31.49 24.23
CA THR A 61 -14.13 31.01 23.62
C THR A 61 -13.83 29.56 24.02
N THR A 62 -14.06 29.20 25.28
CA THR A 62 -13.82 27.83 25.78
C THR A 62 -14.72 26.82 25.09
N LEU A 63 -16.02 27.11 24.96
CA LEU A 63 -16.96 26.22 24.29
C LEU A 63 -16.60 26.02 22.81
N MET A 64 -16.25 27.09 22.11
CA MET A 64 -15.82 27.00 20.69
C MET A 64 -14.55 26.17 20.54
N LEU A 65 -13.57 26.31 21.45
CA LEU A 65 -12.37 25.48 21.45
C LEU A 65 -12.69 24.00 21.67
N ILE A 66 -13.60 23.67 22.60
CA ILE A 66 -14.00 22.28 22.87
C ILE A 66 -14.62 21.66 21.61
N PHE A 67 -15.56 22.35 20.95
CA PHE A 67 -16.18 21.84 19.72
C PHE A 67 -15.17 21.67 18.59
N LEU A 68 -14.27 22.64 18.40
CA LEU A 68 -13.22 22.58 17.39
C LEU A 68 -12.27 21.39 17.62
N MET A 69 -11.87 21.17 18.88
CA MET A 69 -11.00 20.05 19.25
C MET A 69 -11.69 18.71 19.02
N PHE A 70 -12.97 18.59 19.39
CA PHE A 70 -13.74 17.37 19.17
C PHE A 70 -13.88 17.04 17.67
N GLU A 71 -14.27 18.02 16.86
CA GLU A 71 -14.38 17.87 15.41
C GLU A 71 -13.03 17.48 14.78
N ALA A 72 -11.95 18.18 15.16
CA ALA A 72 -10.62 17.92 14.61
C ALA A 72 -10.11 16.51 14.97
N ILE A 73 -10.40 15.99 16.17
CA ILE A 73 -10.03 14.61 16.53
C ILE A 73 -10.79 13.59 15.65
N LEU A 74 -12.10 13.77 15.50
CA LEU A 74 -12.92 12.86 14.69
C LEU A 74 -12.43 12.80 13.24
N PHE A 75 -12.23 13.96 12.62
CA PHE A 75 -11.72 14.03 11.25
C PHE A 75 -10.28 13.53 11.15
N ALA A 76 -9.40 13.82 12.11
CA ALA A 76 -8.02 13.33 12.10
C ALA A 76 -7.96 11.80 12.09
N ILE A 77 -8.71 11.14 12.98
CA ILE A 77 -8.72 9.67 13.05
C ILE A 77 -9.32 9.08 11.78
N PHE A 78 -10.49 9.56 11.37
CA PHE A 78 -11.17 9.07 10.18
C PHE A 78 -10.31 9.19 8.92
N THR A 79 -9.75 10.38 8.68
CA THR A 79 -8.95 10.63 7.47
C THR A 79 -7.60 9.92 7.50
N SER A 80 -6.99 9.74 8.68
CA SER A 80 -5.75 8.96 8.82
C SER A 80 -5.97 7.48 8.50
N VAL A 81 -7.08 6.89 8.97
CA VAL A 81 -7.43 5.50 8.65
C VAL A 81 -7.71 5.35 7.16
N MET A 82 -8.52 6.24 6.58
CA MET A 82 -8.81 6.23 5.15
C MET A 82 -7.53 6.37 4.31
N PHE A 83 -6.66 7.32 4.64
CA PHE A 83 -5.35 7.48 4.00
C PHE A 83 -4.50 6.20 4.09
N GLY A 84 -4.44 5.58 5.27
CA GLY A 84 -3.72 4.32 5.47
C GLY A 84 -4.27 3.16 4.64
N THR A 85 -5.59 3.03 4.54
CA THR A 85 -6.22 2.01 3.69
C THR A 85 -5.93 2.22 2.22
N GLN A 86 -5.96 3.46 1.73
CA GLN A 86 -5.65 3.76 0.33
C GLN A 86 -4.17 3.55 0.02
N LEU A 87 -3.27 3.90 0.94
CA LEU A 87 -1.85 3.56 0.80
C LEU A 87 -1.67 2.04 0.74
N SER A 88 -2.29 1.29 1.65
CA SER A 88 -2.17 -0.17 1.67
C SER A 88 -2.69 -0.79 0.38
N ALA A 89 -3.80 -0.28 -0.18
CA ALA A 89 -4.33 -0.74 -1.45
C ALA A 89 -3.33 -0.52 -2.59
N ILE A 90 -2.75 0.68 -2.71
CA ILE A 90 -1.68 0.98 -3.69
C ILE A 90 -0.49 0.04 -3.51
N CYS A 91 -0.13 -0.26 -2.27
CA CYS A 91 0.98 -1.15 -1.97
C CYS A 91 0.69 -2.59 -2.39
N SER A 92 -0.54 -3.06 -2.24
CA SER A 92 -0.92 -4.45 -2.52
C SER A 92 -1.31 -4.71 -3.99
N ASP A 93 -1.88 -3.74 -4.69
CA ASP A 93 -2.41 -3.95 -6.06
C ASP A 93 -1.33 -4.36 -7.06
N GLU A 94 -0.21 -3.63 -7.11
CA GLU A 94 0.91 -4.00 -7.99
C GLU A 94 1.55 -5.34 -7.60
N THR A 95 1.58 -5.69 -6.30
CA THR A 95 2.08 -7.01 -5.88
C THR A 95 1.17 -8.15 -6.33
N ALA A 96 -0.14 -7.92 -6.44
CA ALA A 96 -1.09 -8.87 -7.00
C ALA A 96 -0.91 -9.00 -8.52
N ILE A 97 -0.71 -7.89 -9.24
CA ILE A 97 -0.41 -7.91 -10.69
C ILE A 97 0.91 -8.63 -10.97
N GLU A 98 1.97 -8.40 -10.19
CA GLU A 98 3.23 -9.13 -10.32
C GLU A 98 3.04 -10.64 -10.08
N THR A 99 2.17 -11.00 -9.14
CA THR A 99 1.84 -12.40 -8.84
C THR A 99 1.06 -13.04 -9.98
N LEU A 100 0.04 -12.36 -10.52
CA LEU A 100 -0.73 -12.81 -11.68
C LEU A 100 0.15 -12.93 -12.93
N LYS A 101 1.02 -11.95 -13.18
CA LYS A 101 1.99 -12.00 -14.29
C LYS A 101 2.97 -13.16 -14.15
N ARG A 102 3.39 -13.51 -12.92
CA ARG A 102 4.19 -14.72 -12.68
C ARG A 102 3.39 -15.99 -12.96
N TYR A 103 2.13 -16.07 -12.54
CA TYR A 103 1.27 -17.21 -12.87
C TYR A 103 1.06 -17.36 -14.37
N ASP A 104 0.76 -16.28 -15.08
CA ASP A 104 0.57 -16.27 -16.53
C ASP A 104 1.85 -16.66 -17.27
N PHE A 105 3.00 -16.06 -16.91
CA PHE A 105 4.28 -16.42 -17.50
C PHE A 105 4.69 -17.86 -17.17
N SER A 106 4.41 -18.35 -15.95
CA SER A 106 4.67 -19.74 -15.55
C SER A 106 3.76 -20.71 -16.28
N ALA A 107 2.48 -20.37 -16.48
CA ALA A 107 1.53 -21.17 -17.25
C ALA A 107 1.94 -21.23 -18.74
N PHE A 108 2.36 -20.11 -19.30
CA PHE A 108 2.91 -20.02 -20.66
C PHE A 108 4.19 -20.85 -20.81
N ASN A 109 5.15 -20.71 -19.88
CA ASN A 109 6.39 -21.49 -19.91
C ASN A 109 6.13 -22.97 -19.67
N SER A 110 5.20 -23.32 -18.77
CA SER A 110 4.80 -24.72 -18.55
C SER A 110 4.15 -25.31 -19.80
N SER A 111 3.28 -24.56 -20.48
CA SER A 111 2.74 -24.97 -21.79
C SER A 111 3.85 -25.17 -22.83
N LEU A 112 4.83 -24.26 -22.89
CA LEU A 112 6.00 -24.39 -23.77
C LEU A 112 6.86 -25.61 -23.40
N TYR A 113 7.06 -25.86 -22.11
CA TYR A 113 7.86 -26.97 -21.59
C TYR A 113 7.16 -28.30 -21.84
N VAL A 114 5.86 -28.42 -21.59
CA VAL A 114 5.05 -29.62 -21.89
C VAL A 114 5.03 -29.88 -23.41
N LYS A 115 4.97 -28.85 -24.26
CA LYS A 115 5.12 -29.01 -25.72
C LYS A 115 6.53 -29.49 -26.10
N LYS A 116 7.58 -28.97 -25.47
CA LYS A 116 8.98 -29.38 -25.69
C LYS A 116 9.27 -30.79 -25.17
N LEU A 117 8.64 -31.16 -24.05
CA LEU A 117 8.74 -32.47 -23.40
C LEU A 117 7.93 -33.52 -24.15
N GLY A 118 6.77 -33.19 -24.73
CA GLY A 118 6.02 -34.10 -25.62
C GLY A 118 6.84 -34.53 -26.85
N VAL A 119 7.69 -33.64 -27.37
CA VAL A 119 8.62 -33.95 -28.47
C VAL A 119 9.84 -34.77 -27.99
N SER A 120 10.26 -34.65 -26.73
CA SER A 120 11.38 -35.44 -26.17
C SER A 120 10.96 -36.82 -25.64
N ILE A 121 9.80 -36.93 -24.98
CA ILE A 121 9.28 -38.20 -24.42
C ILE A 121 8.99 -39.20 -25.54
N LEU A 122 8.50 -38.73 -26.70
CA LEU A 122 8.32 -39.60 -27.88
C LEU A 122 9.64 -40.17 -28.42
N ARG A 123 10.79 -39.59 -28.07
CA ARG A 123 12.12 -40.10 -28.43
C ARG A 123 12.70 -41.05 -27.37
N ASP A 124 12.36 -40.87 -26.09
CA ASP A 124 13.01 -41.58 -24.98
C ASP A 124 12.25 -42.84 -24.50
N VAL A 125 10.98 -43.02 -24.88
CA VAL A 125 10.17 -44.21 -24.53
C VAL A 125 10.66 -45.51 -25.20
N SER A 126 11.56 -45.41 -26.19
CA SER A 126 12.10 -46.60 -26.88
C SER A 126 13.21 -47.35 -26.14
N LEU A 127 13.81 -46.82 -25.05
CA LEU A 127 15.06 -47.39 -24.51
C LEU A 127 15.09 -47.72 -23.00
N GLN A 128 14.05 -47.45 -22.21
CA GLN A 128 14.08 -47.70 -20.76
C GLN A 128 13.44 -49.01 -20.28
N TRP A 129 12.87 -49.82 -21.18
CA TRP A 129 12.26 -51.11 -20.80
C TRP A 129 13.25 -52.23 -20.41
N PHE A 130 14.57 -52.01 -20.45
CA PHE A 130 15.59 -53.06 -20.28
C PHE A 130 16.58 -52.89 -19.12
N ARG A 131 16.17 -52.44 -17.92
CA ARG A 131 16.97 -52.74 -16.72
C ARG A 131 16.17 -52.92 -15.43
N SER A 132 16.12 -54.18 -15.01
CA SER A 132 15.79 -54.66 -13.67
C SER A 132 16.91 -54.30 -12.68
N GLY A 133 16.54 -53.91 -11.45
CA GLY A 133 17.43 -54.01 -10.28
C GLY A 133 17.35 -52.86 -9.27
N SER A 134 16.58 -53.08 -8.19
CA SER A 134 16.74 -52.47 -6.85
C SER A 134 18.17 -52.70 -6.29
N PRO A 135 18.72 -51.97 -5.28
CA PRO A 135 18.08 -51.70 -3.98
C PRO A 135 18.37 -50.31 -3.35
N GLY A 136 17.73 -50.06 -2.20
CA GLY A 136 17.55 -48.75 -1.59
C GLY A 136 18.68 -48.26 -0.68
N VAL A 137 18.47 -47.05 -0.16
CA VAL A 137 19.22 -46.45 0.96
C VAL A 137 18.26 -45.60 1.79
N GLU A 138 18.21 -45.90 3.08
CA GLU A 138 17.48 -45.24 4.16
C GLU A 138 18.27 -44.01 4.67
N PRO A 139 17.65 -42.86 5.03
CA PRO A 139 18.35 -41.78 5.72
C PRO A 139 18.07 -41.76 7.23
N THR A 140 19.15 -41.68 8.01
CA THR A 140 19.18 -41.52 9.48
C THR A 140 18.72 -40.12 9.94
N PRO A 141 18.24 -39.99 11.20
CA PRO A 141 17.67 -38.75 11.71
C PRO A 141 18.74 -37.87 12.38
N GLY A 142 18.79 -36.59 12.04
CA GLY A 142 19.67 -35.67 12.77
C GLY A 142 19.46 -34.20 12.44
N LYS A 143 19.39 -33.41 13.53
CA LYS A 143 19.58 -31.94 13.62
C LYS A 143 18.32 -31.07 13.58
N ALA A 144 17.53 -31.18 14.65
CA ALA A 144 16.70 -30.08 15.14
C ALA A 144 17.56 -29.12 15.99
N LEU A 145 18.40 -28.28 15.37
CA LEU A 145 19.03 -27.14 16.08
C LEU A 145 19.41 -25.95 15.18
N HIS A 146 18.88 -25.87 13.95
CA HIS A 146 19.28 -24.87 12.95
C HIS A 146 18.10 -24.07 12.38
N LYS A 147 16.98 -23.95 13.10
CA LYS A 147 15.73 -23.36 12.58
C LYS A 147 15.56 -21.86 12.86
N GLU A 148 16.29 -21.28 13.81
CA GLU A 148 16.05 -19.90 14.24
C GLU A 148 16.80 -18.85 13.37
N TYR A 149 18.07 -19.10 13.04
CA TYR A 149 18.86 -18.27 12.12
C TYR A 149 18.36 -18.18 10.66
N PRO A 150 17.92 -19.27 9.98
CA PRO A 150 17.40 -19.15 8.62
C PRO A 150 16.08 -18.38 8.55
N TYR A 151 15.30 -18.34 9.63
CA TYR A 151 14.05 -17.58 9.66
C TYR A 151 14.27 -16.06 9.69
N ALA A 152 15.22 -15.57 10.50
CA ALA A 152 15.52 -14.15 10.59
C ALA A 152 16.12 -13.59 9.28
N VAL A 153 17.02 -14.34 8.64
CA VAL A 153 17.63 -13.98 7.35
C VAL A 153 16.60 -14.03 6.20
N LYS A 154 15.67 -14.98 6.23
CA LYS A 154 14.59 -15.08 5.24
C LYS A 154 13.58 -13.94 5.40
N ARG A 155 13.18 -13.63 6.63
CA ARG A 155 12.32 -12.49 6.98
C ARG A 155 12.94 -11.16 6.53
N GLY A 156 14.23 -10.93 6.81
CA GLY A 156 14.92 -9.71 6.36
C GLY A 156 15.05 -9.57 4.84
N ARG A 157 15.12 -10.69 4.09
CA ARG A 157 15.07 -10.69 2.61
C ARG A 157 13.66 -10.36 2.11
N GLU A 158 12.63 -10.94 2.71
CA GLU A 158 11.23 -10.65 2.39
C GLU A 158 10.87 -9.19 2.68
N ASP A 159 11.30 -8.65 3.82
CA ASP A 159 11.06 -7.25 4.20
C ASP A 159 11.78 -6.27 3.26
N ARG A 160 13.01 -6.59 2.85
CA ARG A 160 13.75 -5.80 1.84
C ARG A 160 13.07 -5.87 0.47
N GLN A 161 12.58 -7.04 0.07
CA GLN A 161 11.84 -7.23 -1.19
C GLN A 161 10.54 -6.41 -1.17
N LYS A 162 9.81 -6.43 -0.05
CA LYS A 162 8.60 -5.62 0.18
C LYS A 162 8.90 -4.13 0.11
N ALA A 163 9.97 -3.66 0.74
CA ALA A 163 10.36 -2.24 0.70
C ALA A 163 10.73 -1.77 -0.72
N ILE A 164 11.41 -2.62 -1.51
CA ILE A 164 11.73 -2.32 -2.91
C ILE A 164 10.47 -2.31 -3.77
N SER A 165 9.58 -3.28 -3.58
CA SER A 165 8.29 -3.34 -4.28
C SER A 165 7.43 -2.12 -3.94
N TRP A 166 7.27 -1.81 -2.66
CA TRP A 166 6.58 -0.62 -2.15
C TRP A 166 7.06 0.68 -2.83
N LYS A 167 8.38 0.86 -2.92
CA LYS A 167 8.95 2.05 -3.56
C LYS A 167 8.54 2.13 -5.04
N LYS A 168 8.51 1.02 -5.76
CA LYS A 168 8.07 0.98 -7.16
C LYS A 168 6.56 1.24 -7.30
N ASN A 169 5.75 0.69 -6.40
CA ASN A 169 4.29 0.85 -6.41
C ASN A 169 3.89 2.32 -6.16
N MET A 170 4.57 2.99 -5.23
CA MET A 170 4.35 4.43 -5.05
C MET A 170 4.84 5.27 -6.22
N GLN A 171 5.92 4.85 -6.89
CA GLN A 171 6.40 5.53 -8.10
C GLN A 171 5.44 5.37 -9.29
N SER A 172 4.71 4.26 -9.40
CA SER A 172 3.71 4.08 -10.46
C SER A 172 2.49 4.97 -10.28
N VAL A 173 2.06 5.25 -9.04
CA VAL A 173 0.91 6.13 -8.79
C VAL A 173 1.28 7.62 -8.81
N PHE A 174 2.39 8.01 -8.17
CA PHE A 174 2.74 9.42 -8.01
C PHE A 174 3.64 9.98 -9.11
N GLY A 175 4.27 9.11 -9.93
CA GLY A 175 5.12 9.49 -11.05
C GLY A 175 6.54 9.86 -10.62
N GLY A 176 7.52 9.03 -10.99
CA GLY A 176 8.94 9.31 -10.77
C GLY A 176 9.39 9.20 -9.31
N PRO A 177 10.65 9.55 -8.98
CA PRO A 177 11.19 9.42 -7.62
C PRO A 177 10.46 10.30 -6.62
N CYS A 178 10.42 9.86 -5.35
CA CYS A 178 9.84 10.62 -4.23
C CYS A 178 10.39 12.05 -4.22
N SER A 179 9.51 13.01 -4.49
CA SER A 179 9.83 14.42 -4.68
C SER A 179 8.64 15.26 -4.25
N VAL A 180 8.85 16.56 -4.04
CA VAL A 180 7.78 17.52 -3.69
C VAL A 180 6.65 17.53 -4.73
N ARG A 181 6.95 17.11 -5.97
CA ARG A 181 5.94 16.89 -7.03
C ARG A 181 4.86 15.87 -6.67
N TRP A 182 5.14 14.92 -5.79
CA TRP A 182 4.16 13.94 -5.35
C TRP A 182 3.01 14.57 -4.59
N LEU A 183 3.31 15.63 -3.83
CA LEU A 183 2.32 16.38 -3.06
C LEU A 183 1.52 17.33 -3.94
N ASN A 184 2.02 17.71 -5.12
CA ASN A 184 1.34 18.68 -5.97
C ASN A 184 0.13 18.06 -6.69
N PRO A 185 -1.12 18.48 -6.40
CA PRO A 185 -2.32 17.97 -7.06
C PRO A 185 -2.46 18.47 -8.51
N LEU A 186 -1.65 19.42 -8.97
CA LEU A 186 -1.66 19.91 -10.35
C LEU A 186 -0.77 19.09 -11.28
N VAL A 187 0.02 18.15 -10.74
CA VAL A 187 0.83 17.23 -11.54
C VAL A 187 -0.05 16.05 -11.92
N GLU A 188 -0.15 15.76 -13.22
CA GLU A 188 -0.89 14.60 -13.71
C GLU A 188 -0.44 13.30 -13.04
N PRO A 189 -1.37 12.38 -12.75
CA PRO A 189 -1.02 11.03 -12.33
C PRO A 189 -0.31 10.30 -13.49
N TYR A 190 0.61 9.42 -13.15
CA TYR A 190 1.22 8.56 -14.17
C TYR A 190 0.18 7.50 -14.57
N MET A 191 -0.44 7.65 -15.73
CA MET A 191 -1.34 6.64 -16.28
C MET A 191 -0.53 5.65 -17.12
N SER A 192 -0.64 4.36 -16.79
CA SER A 192 -0.03 3.29 -17.56
C SER A 192 -0.62 3.18 -18.99
N LYS A 193 -1.83 3.72 -19.19
CA LYS A 193 -2.56 3.75 -20.45
C LYS A 193 -3.20 5.13 -20.67
N PRO A 194 -3.24 5.64 -21.92
CA PRO A 194 -3.96 6.87 -22.22
C PRO A 194 -5.46 6.69 -21.93
N ALA A 195 -6.09 7.71 -21.31
CA ALA A 195 -7.50 7.71 -20.89
C ALA A 195 -8.52 7.36 -22.00
N CYS A 196 -8.11 7.37 -23.27
CA CYS A 196 -8.94 7.01 -24.41
C CYS A 196 -9.39 5.53 -24.41
N GLU A 197 -8.68 4.64 -23.70
CA GLU A 197 -9.00 3.19 -23.70
C GLU A 197 -10.06 2.76 -22.66
N TYR A 198 -10.48 3.67 -21.77
CA TYR A 198 -11.52 3.40 -20.75
C TYR A 198 -12.93 3.86 -21.17
N SER A 199 -13.08 4.31 -22.42
CA SER A 199 -14.37 4.70 -23.02
C SER A 199 -14.95 3.56 -23.85
N VAL A 200 -15.26 2.42 -23.21
CA VAL A 200 -16.03 1.33 -23.83
C VAL A 200 -17.03 0.76 -22.83
#